data_AF-A0A2V7ZV72-F1
#
_entry.id   AF-A0A2V7ZV72-F1
#
_cell.length_a   1.000
_cell.length_b   1.000
_cell.length_c   1.000
_cell.angle_alpha   90.00
_cell.angle_beta   90.00
_cell.angle_gamma   90.00
#
_symmetry.space_group_name_H-M   'P 1'
#
loop_
_entity.id
_entity.type
_entity.pdbx_description
1 polymer ?
#
loop_
_entity_poly.entity_id
_entity_poly.type
_entity_poly.pdbx_seq_one_letter_code
_entity_poly.pdbx_strand_id
1 'polypeptide(L)'
;MRFGWWSLLLFATLGLTLETLHGLKVRAYLDVSNETRRLMWTLAHAHGTLLGLVHVAFGLTLKSAALVPSALNVRAISSALIAASVLLPGGFFLGGIAFYGGDPGLGVLLVPFGAMSLIAAVFMIARAT
;
A
#
# COMPACT_ATOMS: atom_id res chain seq x y z
N MET A 1 1.55 13.94 -5.44
CA MET A 1 1.08 13.55 -6.80
C MET A 1 2.05 12.66 -7.57
N ARG A 2 3.28 13.09 -7.91
CA ARG A 2 4.22 12.24 -8.68
C ARG A 2 4.41 10.84 -8.06
N PHE A 3 4.66 10.79 -6.76
CA PHE A 3 4.78 9.53 -6.02
C PHE A 3 3.52 8.66 -6.15
N GLY A 4 2.32 9.24 -6.01
CA GLY A 4 1.06 8.53 -6.18
C GLY A 4 0.90 7.89 -7.57
N TRP A 5 1.20 8.64 -8.64
CA TRP A 5 1.14 8.09 -10.00
C TRP A 5 2.15 6.98 -10.26
N TRP A 6 3.38 7.11 -9.75
CA TRP A 6 4.38 6.03 -9.83
C TRP A 6 3.97 4.81 -9.01
N SER A 7 3.37 5.01 -7.84
CA SER A 7 2.79 3.92 -7.04
C SER A 7 1.68 3.21 -7.81
N LEU A 8 0.77 3.96 -8.44
CA LEU A 8 -0.29 3.39 -9.27
C LEU A 8 0.26 2.57 -10.44
N LEU A 9 1.26 3.09 -11.16
CA LEU A 9 1.91 2.35 -12.24
C LEU A 9 2.50 1.03 -11.72
N LEU A 10 3.29 1.09 -10.64
CA LEU A 10 3.92 -0.10 -10.04
C LEU A 10 2.88 -1.14 -9.63
N PHE A 11 1.86 -0.74 -8.87
CA PHE A 11 0.88 -1.68 -8.34
C PHE A 11 -0.13 -2.14 -9.38
N ALA A 12 -0.46 -1.35 -10.40
CA ALA A 12 -1.23 -1.82 -11.55
C ALA A 12 -0.46 -2.89 -12.34
N THR A 13 0.85 -2.70 -12.57
CA THR A 13 1.71 -3.72 -13.19
C THR A 13 1.81 -4.98 -12.33
N LEU A 14 1.90 -4.84 -11.00
CA LEU A 14 1.83 -5.98 -10.10
C LEU A 14 0.49 -6.72 -10.24
N GLY A 15 -0.63 -5.99 -10.25
CA GLY A 15 -1.97 -6.55 -10.43
C GLY A 15 -2.08 -7.37 -11.72
N LEU A 16 -1.66 -6.79 -12.84
CA LEU A 16 -1.59 -7.49 -14.14
C LEU A 16 -0.73 -8.76 -14.07
N THR A 17 0.39 -8.70 -13.35
CA THR A 17 1.26 -9.87 -13.14
C THR A 17 0.52 -10.96 -12.36
N LEU A 18 -0.14 -10.61 -11.25
CA LEU A 18 -0.91 -11.56 -10.43
C LEU A 18 -2.09 -12.18 -11.19
N GLU A 19 -2.80 -11.38 -11.98
CA GLU A 19 -3.87 -11.84 -12.86
C GLU A 19 -3.35 -12.78 -13.94
N THR A 20 -2.18 -12.49 -14.52
CA THR A 20 -1.52 -13.36 -15.51
C THR A 20 -1.11 -14.70 -14.88
N LEU A 21 -0.50 -14.68 -13.69
CA LEU A 21 -0.15 -15.90 -12.95
C LEU A 21 -1.40 -16.74 -12.64
N HIS A 22 -2.51 -16.07 -12.30
CA HIS A 22 -3.79 -16.72 -12.04
C HIS A 22 -4.39 -17.32 -13.32
N GLY A 23 -4.50 -16.54 -14.40
CA GLY A 23 -5.10 -16.96 -15.68
C GLY A 23 -4.33 -18.08 -16.37
N LEU A 24 -3.00 -18.07 -16.28
CA LEU A 24 -2.12 -19.12 -16.79
C LEU A 24 -1.96 -20.31 -15.84
N LYS A 25 -2.62 -20.26 -14.67
CA LYS A 25 -2.56 -21.31 -13.63
C LYS A 25 -1.14 -21.67 -13.22
N VAL A 26 -0.28 -20.67 -13.04
CA VAL A 26 1.11 -20.90 -12.65
C VAL A 26 1.14 -21.52 -11.24
N ARG A 27 1.72 -22.71 -11.14
CA ARG A 27 1.78 -23.52 -9.90
C ARG A 27 2.39 -22.79 -8.71
N ALA A 28 3.42 -21.98 -8.96
CA ALA A 28 4.05 -21.13 -7.94
C ALA A 28 3.10 -20.11 -7.28
N TYR A 29 1.92 -19.88 -7.87
CA TYR A 29 0.90 -18.96 -7.37
C TYR A 29 -0.43 -19.64 -7.01
N LEU A 30 -0.84 -20.67 -7.76
CA LEU A 30 -2.14 -21.34 -7.57
C LEU A 30 -2.10 -22.69 -6.85
N ASP A 31 -0.95 -23.33 -6.66
CA ASP A 31 -0.91 -24.56 -5.84
C ASP A 31 -1.44 -24.25 -4.43
N VAL A 32 -2.12 -25.21 -3.80
CA VAL A 32 -2.77 -25.03 -2.47
C VAL A 32 -1.77 -24.61 -1.41
N SER A 33 -0.53 -25.08 -1.50
CA SER A 33 0.56 -24.67 -0.62
C SER A 33 0.93 -23.18 -0.74
N ASN A 34 0.49 -22.47 -1.78
CA ASN A 34 0.79 -21.06 -2.04
C ASN A 34 -0.38 -20.11 -1.69
N GLU A 35 -1.38 -20.56 -0.92
CA GLU A 35 -2.50 -19.73 -0.47
C GLU A 35 -2.05 -18.46 0.25
N THR A 36 -1.10 -18.57 1.19
CA THR A 36 -0.55 -17.43 1.92
C THR A 36 0.15 -16.44 1.01
N ARG A 37 0.99 -16.91 0.07
CA ARG A 37 1.62 -16.06 -0.96
C ARG A 37 0.57 -15.30 -1.75
N ARG A 38 -0.46 -16.00 -2.22
CA ARG A 38 -1.52 -15.40 -3.03
C ARG A 38 -2.29 -14.33 -2.26
N LEU A 39 -2.68 -14.62 -1.02
CA LEU A 39 -3.32 -13.64 -0.14
C LEU A 39 -2.41 -12.43 0.10
N MET A 40 -1.16 -12.66 0.51
CA MET A 40 -0.19 -11.61 0.82
C MET A 40 0.09 -10.71 -0.38
N TRP A 41 0.30 -11.27 -1.57
CA TRP A 41 0.53 -10.48 -2.78
C TRP A 41 -0.72 -9.73 -3.25
N THR A 42 -1.91 -10.30 -3.04
CA THR A 42 -3.19 -9.61 -3.29
C THR A 42 -3.35 -8.41 -2.35
N LEU A 43 -3.05 -8.57 -1.07
CA LEU A 43 -3.07 -7.47 -0.08
C LEU A 43 -2.05 -6.39 -0.43
N ALA A 44 -0.85 -6.78 -0.87
CA ALA A 44 0.19 -5.85 -1.33
C ALA A 44 -0.30 -5.01 -2.52
N HIS A 45 -0.84 -5.66 -3.54
CA HIS A 45 -1.42 -4.99 -4.71
C HIS A 45 -2.56 -4.03 -4.33
N ALA A 46 -3.51 -4.50 -3.52
CA ALA A 46 -4.68 -3.73 -3.12
C ALA A 46 -4.30 -2.47 -2.34
N HIS A 47 -3.46 -2.61 -1.29
CA HIS A 47 -3.05 -1.48 -0.46
C HIS A 47 -2.14 -0.52 -1.22
N GLY A 48 -1.24 -1.04 -2.06
CA GLY A 48 -0.36 -0.20 -2.87
C GLY A 48 -1.12 0.65 -3.90
N THR A 49 -2.15 0.07 -4.52
CA THR A 49 -3.03 0.79 -5.45
C THR A 49 -3.86 1.84 -4.71
N LEU A 50 -4.53 1.46 -3.61
CA LEU A 50 -5.32 2.37 -2.79
C LEU A 50 -4.49 3.55 -2.27
N LEU A 51 -3.30 3.29 -1.73
CA LEU A 51 -2.42 4.34 -1.24
C LEU A 51 -1.93 5.24 -2.37
N GLY A 52 -1.67 4.69 -3.56
CA GLY A 52 -1.39 5.48 -4.77
C GLY A 52 -2.49 6.50 -5.06
N LEU A 53 -3.77 6.09 -4.96
CA LEU A 53 -4.92 6.99 -5.07
C LEU A 53 -4.96 8.03 -3.94
N VAL A 54 -4.69 7.63 -2.69
CA VAL A 54 -4.64 8.56 -1.53
C VAL A 54 -3.59 9.66 -1.75
N HIS A 55 -2.42 9.35 -2.33
CA HIS A 55 -1.41 10.36 -2.68
C HIS A 55 -1.86 11.34 -3.76
N VAL A 56 -2.66 10.88 -4.72
CA VAL A 56 -3.24 11.74 -5.76
C VAL A 56 -4.34 12.62 -5.15
N ALA A 57 -5.25 12.02 -4.38
CA ALA A 57 -6.34 12.71 -3.69
C ALA A 57 -5.79 13.79 -2.75
N PHE A 58 -4.83 13.47 -1.87
CA PHE A 58 -4.21 14.46 -0.98
C PHE A 58 -3.57 15.61 -1.75
N GLY A 59 -2.90 15.31 -2.87
CA GLY A 59 -2.38 16.35 -3.75
C GLY A 59 -3.46 17.26 -4.34
N LEU A 60 -4.64 16.72 -4.69
CA LEU A 60 -5.77 17.49 -5.21
C LEU A 60 -6.39 18.35 -4.10
N THR A 61 -6.54 17.80 -2.89
CA THR A 61 -7.02 18.54 -1.71
C THR A 61 -6.14 19.74 -1.37
N LEU A 62 -4.81 19.60 -1.50
CA LEU A 62 -3.88 20.72 -1.34
C LEU A 62 -4.07 21.80 -2.42
N LYS A 63 -4.35 21.41 -3.67
CA LYS A 63 -4.57 22.36 -4.78
C LYS A 63 -5.90 23.09 -4.69
N SER A 64 -6.94 22.45 -4.15
CA SER A 64 -8.28 23.04 -4.06
C SER A 64 -8.44 24.04 -2.90
N ALA A 65 -7.38 24.30 -2.11
CA ALA A 65 -7.42 25.11 -0.89
C ALA A 65 -8.49 24.64 0.12
N ALA A 66 -8.83 23.35 0.10
CA ALA A 66 -9.86 22.77 0.97
C ALA A 66 -9.36 22.51 2.41
N LEU A 67 -8.14 22.95 2.74
CA LEU A 67 -7.52 22.72 4.05
C LEU A 67 -7.19 24.05 4.72
N VAL A 68 -7.39 24.10 6.05
CA VAL A 68 -7.06 25.23 6.91
C VAL A 68 -5.53 25.29 7.10
N PRO A 69 -4.83 26.35 6.62
CA PRO A 69 -3.37 26.38 6.61
C PRO A 69 -2.71 26.31 7.99
N SER A 70 -3.33 26.85 9.03
CA SER A 70 -2.78 26.91 10.39
C SER A 70 -2.69 25.55 11.08
N ALA A 71 -3.47 24.56 10.63
CA ALA A 71 -3.48 23.20 11.17
C ALA A 71 -2.66 22.20 10.32
N LEU A 72 -2.12 22.65 9.17
CA LEU A 72 -1.63 21.77 8.12
C LEU A 72 -0.10 21.59 8.16
N ASN A 73 0.37 20.45 8.69
CA ASN A 73 1.77 20.05 8.55
C ASN A 73 1.96 19.15 7.31
N VAL A 74 2.05 19.76 6.13
CA VAL A 74 2.16 19.05 4.83
C VAL A 74 3.34 18.07 4.80
N ARG A 75 4.48 18.44 5.39
CA ARG A 75 5.68 17.59 5.39
C ARG A 75 5.49 16.34 6.23
N ALA A 76 4.91 16.46 7.42
CA ALA A 76 4.62 15.32 8.29
C ALA A 76 3.61 14.37 7.63
N ILE A 77 2.50 14.91 7.09
CA ILE A 77 1.48 14.13 6.36
C ILE A 77 2.11 13.39 5.18
N SER A 78 2.88 14.10 4.33
CA SER A 78 3.51 13.50 3.16
C SER A 78 4.48 12.38 3.54
N SER A 79 5.27 12.58 4.60
CA SER A 79 6.22 11.57 5.09
C SER A 79 5.51 10.34 5.62
N ALA A 80 4.43 10.53 6.38
CA ALA A 80 3.62 9.44 6.93
C ALA A 80 2.90 8.65 5.81
N LEU A 81 2.36 9.34 4.78
CA LEU A 81 1.79 8.68 3.60
C LEU A 81 2.84 7.91 2.80
N ILE A 82 4.06 8.44 2.63
CA ILE A 82 5.15 7.71 1.96
C ILE A 82 5.52 6.46 2.77
N ALA A 83 5.68 6.61 4.09
CA ALA A 83 5.99 5.48 4.97
C ALA A 83 4.91 4.39 4.89
N ALA A 84 3.63 4.77 4.94
CA ALA A 84 2.51 3.86 4.73
C ALA A 84 2.60 3.14 3.37
N SER A 85 2.84 3.88 2.28
CA SER A 85 2.94 3.35 0.91
C SER A 85 4.12 2.41 0.69
N VAL A 86 5.16 2.46 1.52
CA VAL A 86 6.28 1.51 1.45
C VAL A 86 6.03 0.33 2.37
N LEU A 87 5.71 0.59 3.64
CA LEU A 87 5.67 -0.43 4.69
C LEU A 87 4.47 -1.36 4.58
N LEU A 88 3.27 -0.86 4.24
CA LEU A 88 2.07 -1.70 4.10
C LEU A 88 2.20 -2.68 2.93
N PRO A 89 2.26 -2.22 1.66
CA PRO A 89 2.33 -3.15 0.56
C PRO A 89 3.67 -3.90 0.51
N GLY A 90 4.78 -3.27 0.91
CA GLY A 90 6.07 -3.94 1.02
C GLY A 90 6.06 -5.05 2.08
N GLY A 91 5.48 -4.80 3.24
CA GLY A 91 5.35 -5.80 4.31
C GLY A 91 4.52 -7.01 3.88
N PHE A 92 3.37 -6.77 3.24
CA PHE A 92 2.58 -7.85 2.66
C PHE A 92 3.34 -8.59 1.56
N PHE A 93 3.97 -7.90 0.61
CA PHE A 93 4.70 -8.54 -0.49
C PHE A 93 5.81 -9.46 0.05
N LEU A 94 6.63 -8.94 0.98
CA LEU A 94 7.70 -9.69 1.63
C LEU A 94 7.16 -10.86 2.47
N GLY A 95 6.03 -10.68 3.17
CA GLY A 95 5.34 -11.74 3.91
C GLY A 95 4.86 -12.90 3.00
N GLY A 96 4.68 -12.64 1.69
CA GLY A 96 4.34 -13.65 0.70
C GLY A 96 5.55 -14.35 0.04
N ILE A 97 6.79 -13.86 0.21
CA ILE A 97 7.98 -14.46 -0.43
C ILE A 97 8.33 -15.80 0.22
N ALA A 98 8.51 -15.80 1.54
CA ALA A 98 8.77 -16.96 2.38
C ALA A 98 7.70 -16.99 3.48
N PHE A 99 7.05 -18.13 3.68
CA PHE A 99 5.93 -18.30 4.61
C PHE A 99 5.98 -19.73 5.18
N TYR A 100 5.39 -19.95 6.36
CA TYR A 100 5.60 -21.17 7.15
C TYR A 100 4.26 -21.69 7.68
N GLY A 101 3.86 -22.90 7.30
CA GLY A 101 2.64 -23.52 7.84
C GLY A 101 1.34 -22.74 7.58
N GLY A 102 1.31 -21.88 6.56
CA GLY A 102 0.19 -20.98 6.29
C GLY A 102 0.37 -19.55 6.85
N ASP A 103 1.32 -19.34 7.76
CA ASP A 103 1.63 -18.04 8.33
C ASP A 103 2.54 -17.22 7.41
N PRO A 104 2.28 -15.91 7.25
CA PRO A 104 3.14 -15.04 6.44
C PRO A 104 4.55 -14.92 7.03
N GLY A 105 5.52 -14.67 6.17
CA GLY A 105 6.90 -14.43 6.60
C GLY A 105 7.10 -13.15 7.40
N LEU A 106 8.31 -12.99 7.93
CA LEU A 106 8.72 -11.88 8.79
C LEU A 106 8.47 -10.48 8.18
N GLY A 107 8.39 -10.37 6.85
CA GLY A 107 8.03 -9.12 6.18
C GLY A 107 6.72 -8.51 6.67
N VAL A 108 5.76 -9.34 7.12
CA VAL A 108 4.47 -8.88 7.65
C VAL A 108 4.62 -7.98 8.88
N LEU A 109 5.74 -8.08 9.61
CA LEU A 109 6.01 -7.25 10.80
C LEU A 109 6.16 -5.75 10.46
N LEU A 110 6.35 -5.40 9.19
CA LEU A 110 6.35 -4.01 8.72
C LEU A 110 4.93 -3.41 8.65
N VAL A 111 3.91 -4.25 8.47
CA VAL A 111 2.52 -3.83 8.23
C VAL A 111 1.97 -2.95 9.37
N PRO A 112 2.12 -3.29 10.66
CA PRO A 112 1.61 -2.44 11.75
C PRO A 112 2.20 -1.03 11.73
N PHE A 113 3.49 -0.88 11.44
CA PHE A 113 4.14 0.44 11.35
C PHE A 113 3.62 1.27 10.18
N GLY A 114 3.39 0.61 9.04
CA GLY A 114 2.74 1.24 7.89
C GLY A 114 1.30 1.65 8.18
N ALA A 115 0.54 0.79 8.87
CA ALA A 115 -0.84 1.08 9.28
C ALA A 115 -0.93 2.27 10.23
N MET A 116 -0.06 2.32 11.26
CA MET A 116 0.03 3.47 12.16
C MET A 116 0.38 4.76 11.43
N SER A 117 1.30 4.69 10.45
CA SER A 117 1.66 5.85 9.62
C SER A 117 0.48 6.35 8.80
N LEU A 118 -0.31 5.43 8.21
CA LEU A 118 -1.52 5.79 7.48
C LEU A 118 -2.57 6.44 8.39
N ILE A 119 -2.85 5.84 9.55
CA ILE A 119 -3.82 6.37 10.52
C ILE A 119 -3.40 7.78 10.97
N ALA A 120 -2.13 7.98 11.30
CA ALA A 120 -1.61 9.29 11.67
C ALA A 120 -1.78 10.32 10.55
N ALA A 121 -1.45 9.95 9.30
CA ALA A 121 -1.62 10.83 8.16
C ALA A 121 -3.08 11.24 7.93
N VAL A 122 -4.00 10.27 7.94
CA VAL A 122 -5.43 10.51 7.74
C VAL A 122 -5.99 11.36 8.88
N PHE A 123 -5.61 11.10 10.12
CA PHE A 123 -6.01 11.93 11.27
C PHE A 123 -5.54 13.38 11.12
N MET A 124 -4.29 13.61 10.71
CA MET A 124 -3.78 14.96 10.47
C MET A 124 -4.51 15.67 9.32
N ILE A 125 -4.85 14.96 8.25
CA ILE A 125 -5.64 15.52 7.14
C ILE A 125 -7.05 15.87 7.61
N ALA A 126 -7.72 14.97 8.32
CA ALA A 126 -9.08 15.17 8.84
C ALA A 126 -9.17 16.30 9.87
N ARG A 127 -8.09 16.58 10.61
CA ARG A 127 -8.01 17.75 11.50
C ARG A 127 -7.78 19.07 10.77
N ALA A 128 -7.32 19.01 9.53
CA ALA A 128 -6.98 20.18 8.72
C ALA A 128 -8.06 20.52 7.68
N THR A 129 -9.10 19.69 7.53
CA THR A 129 -10.37 20.03 6.84
C THR A 129 -11.30 20.77 7.78
#